data_AF-A0AAW7SJI9-F1
#
_entry.id   AF-A0AAW7SJI9-F1
#
_cell.length_a   1.000
_cell.length_b   1.000
_cell.length_c   1.000
_cell.angle_alpha   90.00
_cell.angle_beta   90.00
_cell.angle_gamma   90.00
#
_symmetry.space_group_name_H-M   'P 1'
#
loop_
_entity.id
_entity.type
_entity.pdbx_description
1 polymer ?
#
loop_
_entity_poly.entity_id
_entity_poly.type
_entity_poly.pdbx_seq_one_letter_code
_entity_poly.pdbx_strand_id
1 'polypeptide(L)'
;MTILKVVLSVSAIYLVVDIAWLFLPLNVRNGIVLVSAMNTKPAIFAITSIIFGFYLYRRVRNFNRFSRAKRAGLAIVTLVFFAFVYLVGFRGIMADRTDCQRFNYNVKMNGGVKHVDGTTYIINICGSGAPGNGFFVDQNEQVKLVVSDAHGSTLATRLFFVFWDGRPGEESTIIRKNKLIYFDASDEYDSERSISLPPTTLDWIAARIPIWLR
;
A
#
# COMPACT_ATOMS: atom_id res chain seq x y z
N MET A 1 5.09 -2.70 42.91
CA MET A 1 6.22 -3.64 42.76
C MET A 1 6.23 -4.44 41.44
N THR A 2 5.16 -4.40 40.63
CA THR A 2 5.05 -5.11 39.34
C THR A 2 5.60 -4.30 38.16
N ILE A 3 5.35 -2.99 38.12
CA ILE A 3 5.77 -2.11 37.00
C ILE A 3 7.30 -2.02 36.91
N LEU A 4 7.99 -1.79 38.03
CA LEU A 4 9.47 -1.72 38.05
C LEU A 4 10.14 -3.01 37.55
N LYS A 5 9.57 -4.18 37.90
CA LYS A 5 10.08 -5.48 37.42
C LYS A 5 9.86 -5.67 35.91
N VAL A 6 8.73 -5.21 35.39
CA VAL A 6 8.45 -5.23 33.95
C VAL A 6 9.40 -4.30 33.21
N VAL A 7 9.60 -3.08 33.70
CA VAL A 7 10.54 -2.11 33.12
C VAL A 7 11.97 -2.69 33.10
N LEU A 8 12.47 -3.18 34.24
CA LEU A 8 13.79 -3.80 34.31
C LEU A 8 13.96 -5.01 33.40
N SER A 9 12.93 -5.86 33.29
CA SER A 9 12.98 -7.03 32.40
C SER A 9 13.00 -6.63 30.93
N VAL A 10 12.21 -5.63 30.54
CA VAL A 10 12.21 -5.09 29.17
C VAL A 10 13.57 -4.46 28.86
N SER A 11 14.10 -3.63 29.77
CA SER A 11 15.42 -3.02 29.62
C SER A 11 16.55 -4.05 29.50
N ALA A 12 16.51 -5.13 30.30
CA ALA A 12 17.49 -6.22 30.21
C ALA A 12 17.42 -6.96 28.86
N ILE A 13 16.22 -7.19 28.33
CA ILE A 13 16.04 -7.81 27.01
C ILE A 13 16.62 -6.92 25.91
N TYR A 14 16.33 -5.61 25.93
CA TYR A 14 16.91 -4.67 24.96
C TYR A 14 18.43 -4.65 25.02
N LEU A 15 19.02 -4.61 26.22
CA LEU A 15 20.47 -4.68 26.40
C LEU A 15 21.09 -5.95 25.80
N VAL A 16 20.47 -7.11 26.01
CA VAL A 16 20.95 -8.38 25.42
C VAL A 16 20.87 -8.35 23.90
N VAL A 17 19.79 -7.80 23.34
CA VAL A 17 19.64 -7.64 21.89
C VAL A 17 20.69 -6.69 21.31
N ASP A 18 20.94 -5.56 21.96
CA ASP A 18 21.95 -4.58 21.52
C ASP A 18 23.37 -5.16 21.59
N ILE A 19 23.69 -5.92 22.64
CA ILE A 19 24.97 -6.62 22.77
C ILE A 19 25.10 -7.68 21.68
N ALA A 20 24.09 -8.51 21.46
CA ALA A 20 24.09 -9.53 20.41
C ALA A 20 24.23 -8.90 19.01
N TRP A 21 23.63 -7.73 18.79
CA TRP A 21 23.75 -6.96 17.56
C TRP A 21 25.19 -6.58 17.23
N LEU A 22 25.99 -6.22 18.25
CA LEU A 22 27.41 -5.89 18.09
C LEU A 22 28.25 -7.08 17.62
N PHE A 23 27.84 -8.31 17.92
CA PHE A 23 28.52 -9.54 17.50
C PHE A 23 28.11 -10.03 16.12
N LEU A 24 27.10 -9.42 15.48
CA LEU A 24 26.71 -9.79 14.12
C LEU A 24 27.68 -9.23 13.07
N PRO A 25 28.08 -10.03 12.07
CA PRO A 25 28.88 -9.58 10.93
C PRO A 25 28.25 -8.38 10.21
N LEU A 26 29.07 -7.45 9.70
CA LEU A 26 28.59 -6.22 9.05
C LEU A 26 27.65 -6.47 7.86
N ASN A 27 27.90 -7.51 7.06
CA ASN A 27 27.04 -7.92 5.96
C ASN A 27 25.67 -8.43 6.45
N VAL A 28 25.64 -9.18 7.56
CA VAL A 28 24.39 -9.64 8.19
C VAL A 28 23.63 -8.48 8.80
N ARG A 29 24.33 -7.55 9.47
CA ARG A 29 23.75 -6.33 10.06
C ARG A 29 23.11 -5.44 8.99
N ASN A 30 23.83 -5.19 7.89
CA ASN A 30 23.31 -4.43 6.76
C ASN A 30 22.14 -5.15 6.07
N GLY A 31 22.20 -6.47 5.93
CA GLY A 31 21.10 -7.28 5.39
C GLY A 31 19.84 -7.19 6.27
N ILE A 32 19.97 -7.29 7.59
CA ILE A 32 18.83 -7.15 8.51
C ILE A 32 18.27 -5.72 8.48
N VAL A 33 19.12 -4.69 8.42
CA VAL A 33 18.67 -3.29 8.28
C VAL A 33 17.93 -3.08 6.96
N LEU A 34 18.42 -3.64 5.86
CA LEU A 34 17.77 -3.55 4.55
C LEU A 34 16.40 -4.26 4.56
N VAL A 35 16.38 -5.53 5.01
CA VAL A 35 15.14 -6.32 5.11
C VAL A 35 14.15 -5.66 6.07
N SER A 36 14.62 -5.10 7.18
CA SER A 36 13.81 -4.36 8.13
C SER A 36 13.23 -3.12 7.48
N ALA A 37 14.03 -2.29 6.79
CA ALA A 37 13.57 -1.09 6.10
C ALA A 37 12.52 -1.42 5.02
N MET A 38 12.73 -2.48 4.24
CA MET A 38 11.84 -2.91 3.17
C MET A 38 10.53 -3.53 3.68
N ASN A 39 10.58 -4.21 4.83
CA ASN A 39 9.42 -4.91 5.40
C ASN A 39 8.86 -4.22 6.64
N THR A 40 9.23 -2.97 6.92
CA THR A 40 8.82 -2.26 8.15
C THR A 40 7.30 -2.18 8.25
N LYS A 41 6.61 -1.83 7.16
CA LYS A 41 5.14 -1.72 7.10
C LYS A 41 4.42 -3.05 7.39
N PRO A 42 4.68 -4.14 6.64
CA PRO A 42 4.04 -5.42 6.92
C PRO A 42 4.45 -6.01 8.27
N ALA A 43 5.69 -5.79 8.74
CA ALA A 43 6.15 -6.26 10.03
C ALA A 43 5.44 -5.55 11.20
N ILE A 44 5.31 -4.22 11.18
CA ILE A 44 4.57 -3.48 12.21
C ILE A 44 3.11 -3.95 12.25
N PHE A 45 2.49 -4.10 11.08
CA PHE A 45 1.11 -4.56 10.99
C PHE A 45 0.93 -6.00 11.50
N ALA A 46 1.83 -6.91 11.11
CA ALA A 46 1.79 -8.31 11.54
C ALA A 46 2.03 -8.45 13.05
N ILE A 47 3.06 -7.78 13.58
CA ILE A 47 3.40 -7.84 15.01
C ILE A 47 2.25 -7.26 15.85
N THR A 48 1.72 -6.10 15.48
CA THR A 48 0.57 -5.49 16.20
C THR A 48 -0.67 -6.37 16.13
N SER A 49 -0.95 -7.01 14.99
CA SER A 49 -2.06 -7.95 14.83
C SER A 49 -1.89 -9.22 15.67
N ILE A 50 -0.68 -9.79 15.75
CA ILE A 50 -0.37 -10.96 16.58
C ILE A 50 -0.55 -10.63 18.07
N ILE A 51 -0.02 -9.48 18.51
CA ILE A 51 -0.17 -9.01 19.91
C ILE A 51 -1.65 -8.81 20.24
N PHE A 52 -2.41 -8.20 19.33
CA PHE A 52 -3.84 -7.98 19.51
C PHE A 52 -4.63 -9.31 19.54
N GLY A 53 -4.30 -10.26 18.66
CA GLY A 53 -4.89 -11.60 18.66
C GLY A 53 -4.62 -12.35 19.97
N PHE A 54 -3.39 -12.31 20.48
CA PHE A 54 -3.05 -12.91 21.77
C PHE A 54 -3.76 -12.23 22.94
N TYR A 55 -3.88 -10.89 22.90
CA TYR A 55 -4.64 -10.11 23.87
C TYR A 55 -6.11 -10.52 23.88
N LEU A 56 -6.75 -10.62 22.71
CA LEU A 56 -8.14 -11.08 22.57
C LEU A 56 -8.32 -12.51 23.04
N TYR A 57 -7.47 -13.45 22.61
CA TYR A 57 -7.52 -14.85 23.03
C TYR A 57 -7.49 -15.00 24.57
N ARG A 58 -6.52 -14.33 25.22
CA ARG A 58 -6.38 -14.35 26.68
C ARG A 58 -7.57 -13.72 27.39
N ARG A 59 -8.22 -12.71 26.78
CA ARG A 59 -9.38 -12.02 27.33
C ARG A 59 -10.69 -12.80 27.13
N VAL A 60 -10.94 -13.36 25.95
CA VAL A 60 -12.14 -14.18 25.66
C VAL A 60 -12.20 -15.41 26.58
N ARG A 61 -11.06 -16.07 26.81
CA ARG A 61 -10.97 -17.20 27.76
C ARG A 61 -11.37 -16.84 29.20
N ASN A 62 -11.36 -15.56 29.56
CA ASN A 62 -11.72 -15.05 30.89
C ASN A 62 -12.97 -14.15 30.89
N PHE A 63 -13.76 -14.14 29.80
CA PHE A 63 -14.82 -13.16 29.56
C PHE A 63 -15.93 -13.16 30.63
N ASN A 64 -16.29 -14.34 31.14
CA ASN A 64 -17.33 -14.50 32.16
C ASN A 64 -16.92 -13.95 33.55
N ARG A 65 -15.63 -13.65 33.78
CA ARG A 65 -15.14 -13.08 35.05
C ARG A 65 -14.96 -11.55 35.00
N PHE A 66 -15.35 -10.88 33.92
CA PHE A 66 -15.11 -9.45 33.77
C PHE A 66 -16.27 -8.56 34.22
N SER A 67 -15.93 -7.55 35.02
CA SER A 67 -16.84 -6.44 35.37
C SER A 67 -17.18 -5.60 34.13
N ARG A 68 -18.28 -4.85 34.21
CA ARG A 68 -18.77 -3.96 33.13
C ARG A 68 -17.69 -2.99 32.63
N ALA A 69 -16.86 -2.46 33.54
CA ALA A 69 -15.72 -1.59 33.20
C ALA A 69 -14.62 -2.29 32.38
N LYS A 70 -14.32 -3.56 32.67
CA LYS A 70 -13.33 -4.35 31.90
C LYS A 70 -13.84 -4.70 30.51
N ARG A 71 -15.16 -4.85 30.32
CA ARG A 71 -15.78 -5.05 29.00
C ARG A 71 -15.78 -3.77 28.17
N ALA A 72 -16.07 -2.62 28.78
CA ALA A 72 -15.96 -1.32 28.10
C ALA A 72 -14.52 -1.03 27.65
N GLY A 73 -13.53 -1.29 28.51
CA GLY A 73 -12.11 -1.14 28.14
C GLY A 73 -11.69 -2.04 26.97
N LEU A 74 -12.21 -3.27 26.90
CA LEU A 74 -11.98 -4.16 25.75
C LEU A 74 -12.53 -3.58 24.46
N ALA A 75 -13.78 -3.07 24.48
CA ALA A 75 -14.40 -2.47 23.29
C ALA A 75 -13.61 -1.25 22.79
N ILE A 76 -13.13 -0.40 23.69
CA ILE A 76 -12.33 0.78 23.35
C ILE A 76 -11.01 0.36 22.70
N VAL A 77 -10.27 -0.58 23.30
CA VAL A 77 -8.99 -1.07 22.74
C VAL A 77 -9.18 -1.70 21.36
N THR A 78 -10.26 -2.47 21.18
CA THR A 78 -10.62 -3.05 19.89
C THR A 78 -10.94 -1.98 18.83
N LEU A 79 -11.70 -0.94 19.19
CA LEU A 79 -11.99 0.17 18.29
C LEU A 79 -10.72 0.95 17.90
N VAL A 80 -9.82 1.20 18.86
CA VAL A 80 -8.53 1.85 18.59
C VAL A 80 -7.67 1.01 17.66
N PHE A 81 -7.64 -0.32 17.84
CA PHE A 81 -6.92 -1.22 16.95
C PHE A 81 -7.51 -1.19 15.53
N PHE A 82 -8.83 -1.24 15.37
CA PHE A 82 -9.46 -1.12 14.06
C PHE A 82 -9.20 0.24 13.40
N ALA A 83 -9.21 1.33 14.17
CA ALA A 83 -8.84 2.65 13.67
C ALA A 83 -7.38 2.69 13.21
N PHE A 84 -6.46 2.08 13.95
CA PHE A 84 -5.06 1.96 13.55
C PHE A 84 -4.89 1.15 12.26
N VAL A 85 -5.55 -0.01 12.15
CA VAL A 85 -5.57 -0.84 10.94
C VAL A 85 -6.12 -0.06 9.75
N TYR A 86 -7.19 0.70 9.94
CA TYR A 86 -7.78 1.53 8.88
C TYR A 86 -6.85 2.68 8.45
N LEU A 87 -6.24 3.38 9.41
CA LEU A 87 -5.37 4.52 9.11
C LEU A 87 -4.04 4.10 8.46
N VAL A 88 -3.40 3.05 8.98
CA VAL A 88 -2.08 2.59 8.53
C VAL A 88 -2.19 1.65 7.33
N GLY A 89 -3.20 0.77 7.32
CA GLY A 89 -3.43 -0.18 6.23
C GLY A 89 -4.19 0.43 5.05
N PHE A 90 -5.40 0.97 5.28
CA PHE A 90 -6.29 1.38 4.19
C PHE A 90 -6.02 2.82 3.69
N ARG A 91 -5.91 3.81 4.58
CA ARG A 91 -5.69 5.23 4.18
C ARG A 91 -4.29 5.51 3.63
N GLY A 92 -3.30 4.71 4.00
CA GLY A 92 -1.94 4.83 3.47
C GLY A 92 -1.83 4.48 1.98
N ILE A 93 -2.69 3.58 1.49
CA ILE A 93 -2.54 2.90 0.19
C ILE A 93 -3.55 3.40 -0.85
N MET A 94 -4.78 3.78 -0.47
CA MET A 94 -5.90 3.96 -1.43
C MET A 94 -6.40 5.40 -1.65
N ALA A 95 -5.74 6.42 -1.10
CA ALA A 95 -6.14 7.81 -1.37
C ALA A 95 -5.64 8.26 -2.75
N ASP A 96 -6.53 8.75 -3.62
CA ASP A 96 -6.15 9.46 -4.85
C ASP A 96 -5.52 10.81 -4.47
N ARG A 97 -4.21 10.92 -4.66
CA ARG A 97 -3.43 12.15 -4.46
C ARG A 97 -3.02 12.79 -5.78
N THR A 98 -3.57 12.32 -6.91
CA THR A 98 -3.18 12.80 -8.23
C THR A 98 -3.83 14.15 -8.56
N ASP A 99 -3.07 15.01 -9.23
CA ASP A 99 -3.54 16.28 -9.77
C ASP A 99 -3.44 16.23 -11.30
N CYS A 100 -4.53 15.76 -11.92
CA CYS A 100 -4.60 15.62 -13.37
C CYS A 100 -4.64 16.94 -14.15
N GLN A 101 -4.86 18.08 -13.49
CA GLN A 101 -4.83 19.38 -14.15
C GLN A 101 -3.38 19.85 -14.34
N ARG A 102 -2.54 19.55 -13.34
CA ARG A 102 -1.16 20.04 -13.30
C ARG A 102 -0.14 19.04 -13.85
N PHE A 103 -0.32 17.76 -13.59
CA PHE A 103 0.67 16.71 -13.91
C PHE A 103 0.11 15.72 -14.93
N ASN A 104 0.16 16.09 -16.20
CA ASN A 104 -0.24 15.22 -17.31
C ASN A 104 0.96 14.40 -17.82
N TYR A 105 0.84 13.08 -17.80
CA TYR A 105 1.88 12.15 -18.24
C TYR A 105 1.53 11.36 -19.50
N ASN A 106 0.52 11.79 -20.26
CA ASN A 106 0.14 11.16 -21.53
C ASN A 106 1.33 11.03 -22.50
N VAL A 107 2.14 12.08 -22.63
CA VAL A 107 3.32 12.05 -23.50
C VAL A 107 4.42 11.16 -22.91
N LYS A 108 4.66 11.28 -21.60
CA LYS A 108 5.75 10.59 -20.90
C LYS A 108 5.54 9.07 -20.81
N MET A 109 4.30 8.63 -20.63
CA MET A 109 3.93 7.23 -20.39
C MET A 109 3.16 6.60 -21.57
N ASN A 110 3.26 7.16 -22.77
CA ASN A 110 2.64 6.64 -23.99
C ASN A 110 1.10 6.51 -23.92
N GLY A 111 0.44 7.44 -23.24
CA GLY A 111 -1.02 7.58 -23.25
C GLY A 111 -1.56 8.14 -24.58
N GLY A 112 -2.66 8.87 -24.50
CA GLY A 112 -3.37 9.45 -25.65
C GLY A 112 -4.30 8.45 -26.34
N VAL A 113 -4.62 8.76 -27.60
CA VAL A 113 -5.56 7.96 -28.41
C VAL A 113 -4.87 6.70 -28.92
N LYS A 114 -5.50 5.54 -28.68
CA LYS A 114 -5.02 4.23 -29.12
C LYS A 114 -6.11 3.49 -29.89
N HIS A 115 -5.72 2.84 -30.97
CA HIS A 115 -6.61 2.02 -31.78
C HIS A 115 -6.29 0.55 -31.51
N VAL A 116 -7.28 -0.18 -31.01
CA VAL A 116 -7.15 -1.61 -30.68
C VAL A 116 -8.34 -2.33 -31.28
N ASP A 117 -8.07 -3.24 -32.20
CA ASP A 117 -9.10 -4.10 -32.82
C ASP A 117 -10.28 -3.31 -33.41
N GLY A 118 -9.97 -2.27 -34.18
CA GLY A 118 -10.98 -1.37 -34.78
C GLY A 118 -11.69 -0.43 -33.80
N THR A 119 -11.43 -0.54 -32.50
CA THR A 119 -12.02 0.31 -31.46
C THR A 119 -11.03 1.38 -31.01
N THR A 120 -11.51 2.61 -30.85
CA THR A 120 -10.70 3.74 -30.38
C THR A 120 -10.86 3.90 -28.87
N TYR A 121 -9.73 3.93 -28.16
CA TYR A 121 -9.65 4.16 -26.72
C TYR A 121 -8.82 5.41 -26.45
N ILE A 122 -9.23 6.19 -25.45
CA ILE A 122 -8.47 7.36 -24.97
C ILE A 122 -7.85 6.99 -23.63
N ILE A 123 -6.52 6.97 -23.59
CA ILE A 123 -5.74 6.66 -22.39
C ILE A 123 -5.24 7.96 -21.78
N ASN A 124 -5.76 8.32 -20.61
CA ASN A 124 -5.32 9.48 -19.85
C ASN A 124 -4.52 9.05 -18.63
N ILE A 125 -3.34 9.63 -18.47
CA ILE A 125 -2.36 9.30 -17.44
C ILE A 125 -1.96 10.60 -16.75
N CYS A 126 -2.09 10.63 -15.43
CA CYS A 126 -1.79 11.81 -14.64
C CYS A 126 -1.13 11.46 -13.30
N GLY A 127 -0.36 12.39 -12.75
CA GLY A 127 0.46 12.17 -11.56
C GLY A 127 0.09 13.03 -10.37
N SER A 128 0.79 12.80 -9.26
CA SER A 128 0.76 13.66 -8.06
C SER A 128 1.87 14.72 -8.08
N GLY A 129 2.82 14.64 -9.02
CA GLY A 129 3.90 15.59 -9.25
C GLY A 129 5.02 15.58 -8.23
N ALA A 130 4.92 14.76 -7.20
CA ALA A 130 5.93 14.60 -6.18
C ALA A 130 5.98 13.12 -5.73
N PRO A 131 7.17 12.61 -5.36
CA PRO A 131 7.26 11.38 -4.58
C PRO A 131 6.34 11.51 -3.37
N GLY A 132 5.66 10.42 -3.00
CA GLY A 132 4.71 10.47 -1.91
C GLY A 132 5.32 11.08 -0.64
N ASN A 133 4.71 12.13 -0.13
CA ASN A 133 5.18 12.90 1.01
C ASN A 133 4.57 12.34 2.31
N GLY A 134 5.39 11.58 3.02
CA GLY A 134 5.11 11.13 4.40
C GLY A 134 6.32 10.42 4.98
N PHE A 135 6.45 10.42 6.31
CA PHE A 135 7.55 9.79 7.06
C PHE A 135 7.72 8.27 6.79
N PHE A 136 6.79 7.67 6.03
CA PHE A 136 6.70 6.25 5.70
C PHE A 136 6.22 5.99 4.26
N VAL A 137 6.33 6.93 3.33
CA VAL A 137 5.88 6.73 1.94
C VAL A 137 7.08 6.40 1.05
N ASP A 138 6.93 5.39 0.18
CA ASP A 138 7.97 4.97 -0.75
C ASP A 138 8.28 6.14 -1.70
N GLN A 139 9.50 6.25 -2.24
CA GLN A 139 9.89 7.34 -3.15
C GLN A 139 9.16 7.32 -4.50
N ASN A 140 8.12 6.51 -4.61
CA ASN A 140 7.33 6.34 -5.81
C ASN A 140 6.29 7.46 -5.89
N GLU A 141 6.08 7.96 -7.10
CA GLU A 141 4.98 8.88 -7.39
C GLU A 141 3.70 8.07 -7.62
N GLN A 142 2.58 8.51 -7.05
CA GLN A 142 1.28 7.93 -7.37
C GLN A 142 0.80 8.46 -8.72
N VAL A 143 0.39 7.55 -9.60
CA VAL A 143 -0.10 7.82 -10.96
C VAL A 143 -1.49 7.21 -11.13
N LYS A 144 -2.34 7.92 -11.87
CA LYS A 144 -3.69 7.54 -12.23
C LYS A 144 -3.77 7.27 -13.73
N LEU A 145 -4.25 6.09 -14.08
CA LEU A 145 -4.52 5.66 -15.44
C LEU A 145 -6.03 5.57 -15.63
N VAL A 146 -6.54 6.26 -16.64
CA VAL A 146 -7.94 6.28 -17.04
C VAL A 146 -8.04 5.81 -18.49
N VAL A 147 -8.86 4.80 -18.74
CA VAL A 147 -9.21 4.33 -20.08
C VAL A 147 -10.64 4.77 -20.36
N SER A 148 -10.82 5.55 -21.42
CA SER A 148 -12.12 6.01 -21.90
C SER A 148 -12.41 5.51 -23.31
N ASP A 149 -13.69 5.50 -23.69
CA ASP A 149 -14.11 5.29 -25.07
C ASP A 149 -13.83 6.52 -25.95
N ALA A 150 -14.15 6.42 -27.24
CA ALA A 150 -14.03 7.51 -28.22
C ALA A 150 -14.87 8.76 -27.88
N HIS A 151 -15.93 8.61 -27.07
CA HIS A 151 -16.80 9.70 -26.63
C HIS A 151 -16.35 10.31 -25.30
N GLY A 152 -15.26 9.79 -24.71
CA GLY A 152 -14.71 10.25 -23.43
C GLY A 152 -15.32 9.58 -22.20
N SER A 153 -16.21 8.59 -22.34
CA SER A 153 -16.82 7.87 -21.23
C SER A 153 -15.80 6.94 -20.56
N THR A 154 -15.66 7.04 -19.24
CA THR A 154 -14.71 6.24 -18.44
C THR A 154 -15.11 4.75 -18.45
N LEU A 155 -14.22 3.91 -18.97
CA LEU A 155 -14.37 2.46 -19.02
C LEU A 155 -13.56 1.76 -17.91
N ALA A 156 -12.38 2.27 -17.57
CA ALA A 156 -11.55 1.73 -16.49
C ALA A 156 -10.72 2.82 -15.83
N THR A 157 -10.49 2.68 -14.52
CA THR A 157 -9.58 3.53 -13.75
C THR A 157 -8.65 2.65 -12.91
N ARG A 158 -7.38 3.01 -12.85
CA ARG A 158 -6.34 2.42 -11.98
C ARG A 158 -5.52 3.50 -11.31
N LEU A 159 -5.17 3.24 -10.05
CA LEU A 159 -4.12 3.95 -9.33
C LEU A 159 -2.99 2.97 -9.10
N PHE A 160 -1.78 3.43 -9.33
CA PHE A 160 -0.56 2.65 -9.22
C PHE A 160 0.61 3.57 -8.90
N PHE A 161 1.75 3.00 -8.54
CA PHE A 161 2.95 3.75 -8.20
C PHE A 161 4.00 3.62 -9.29
N VAL A 162 4.70 4.72 -9.59
CA VAL A 162 5.81 4.76 -10.55
C VAL A 162 7.07 5.23 -9.85
N PHE A 163 8.18 4.54 -10.11
CA PHE A 163 9.50 4.95 -9.66
C PHE A 163 10.25 5.57 -10.84
N TRP A 164 10.55 6.86 -10.77
CA TRP A 164 11.16 7.60 -11.90
C TRP A 164 12.68 7.45 -12.01
N ASP A 165 13.35 7.05 -10.92
CA ASP A 165 14.81 6.93 -10.85
C ASP A 165 15.29 5.48 -11.10
N GLY A 166 14.46 4.64 -11.73
CA GLY A 166 14.63 3.20 -11.92
C GLY A 166 15.16 2.75 -13.28
N ARG A 167 15.07 1.44 -13.58
CA ARG A 167 15.62 0.84 -14.80
C ARG A 167 15.08 1.54 -16.06
N PRO A 168 15.95 2.16 -16.88
CA PRO A 168 15.53 2.88 -18.07
C PRO A 168 15.07 1.88 -19.15
N GLY A 169 13.77 1.82 -19.45
CA GLY A 169 13.27 1.09 -20.62
C GLY A 169 11.88 0.44 -20.51
N GLU A 170 11.24 0.38 -19.34
CA GLU A 170 9.99 -0.40 -19.13
C GLU A 170 8.80 0.45 -18.62
N GLU A 171 8.98 1.77 -18.52
CA GLU A 171 8.07 2.71 -17.82
C GLU A 171 6.89 3.25 -18.65
N SER A 172 6.77 2.82 -19.90
CA SER A 172 5.70 3.26 -20.79
C SER A 172 4.52 2.28 -20.78
N THR A 173 3.30 2.78 -20.87
CA THR A 173 2.16 1.89 -21.11
C THR A 173 2.25 1.27 -22.51
N ILE A 174 2.12 -0.05 -22.60
CA ILE A 174 2.25 -0.82 -23.85
C ILE A 174 0.93 -1.52 -24.14
N ILE A 175 0.49 -1.48 -25.39
CA ILE A 175 -0.63 -2.31 -25.83
C ILE A 175 -0.09 -3.58 -26.47
N ARG A 176 -0.45 -4.75 -25.92
CA ARG A 176 -0.08 -6.06 -26.46
C ARG A 176 -1.25 -7.02 -26.31
N LYS A 177 -1.60 -7.73 -27.40
CA LYS A 177 -2.66 -8.76 -27.42
C LYS A 177 -3.98 -8.27 -26.78
N ASN A 178 -4.47 -7.11 -27.22
CA ASN A 178 -5.71 -6.51 -26.69
C ASN A 178 -5.67 -6.24 -25.18
N LYS A 179 -4.48 -5.97 -24.63
CA LYS A 179 -4.31 -5.57 -23.23
C LYS A 179 -3.43 -4.34 -23.16
N LEU A 180 -3.82 -3.41 -22.30
CA LEU A 180 -2.99 -2.30 -21.87
C LEU A 180 -2.15 -2.78 -20.68
N ILE A 181 -0.85 -2.87 -20.89
CA ILE A 181 0.16 -3.27 -19.90
C ILE A 181 0.75 -2.00 -19.28
N TYR A 182 0.86 -1.98 -17.97
CA TYR A 182 1.45 -0.91 -17.17
C TYR A 182 2.24 -1.50 -16.02
N PHE A 183 3.24 -0.77 -15.53
CA PHE A 183 4.10 -1.21 -14.45
C PHE A 183 3.71 -0.51 -13.14
N ASP A 184 3.41 -1.28 -12.09
CA ASP A 184 3.05 -0.81 -10.76
C ASP A 184 4.20 -1.12 -9.78
N ALA A 185 4.91 -0.08 -9.38
CA ALA A 185 6.03 -0.14 -8.44
C ALA A 185 5.58 -0.37 -6.98
N SER A 186 4.31 -0.68 -6.72
CA SER A 186 3.86 -1.15 -5.39
C SER A 186 4.43 -2.52 -5.04
N ASP A 187 4.70 -3.35 -6.05
CA ASP A 187 5.04 -4.77 -5.87
C ASP A 187 6.46 -5.03 -6.37
N GLU A 188 7.31 -5.59 -5.50
CA GLU A 188 8.73 -5.79 -5.75
C GLU A 188 9.04 -7.00 -6.68
N TYR A 189 8.12 -7.97 -6.76
CA TYR A 189 8.31 -9.23 -7.49
C TYR A 189 7.50 -9.35 -8.79
N ASP A 190 6.34 -8.68 -8.88
CA ASP A 190 5.47 -8.71 -10.05
C ASP A 190 4.76 -7.37 -10.24
N SER A 191 5.49 -6.46 -10.86
CA SER A 191 5.04 -5.10 -11.08
C SER A 191 4.26 -4.97 -12.41
N GLU A 192 4.28 -5.97 -13.29
CA GLU A 192 3.56 -5.89 -14.57
C GLU A 192 2.06 -6.13 -14.35
N ARG A 193 1.26 -5.11 -14.58
CA ARG A 193 -0.20 -5.16 -14.51
C ARG A 193 -0.82 -4.96 -15.88
N SER A 194 -2.02 -5.48 -16.07
CA SER A 194 -2.74 -5.32 -17.34
C SER A 194 -4.21 -4.99 -17.17
N ILE A 195 -4.75 -4.27 -18.16
CA ILE A 195 -6.18 -4.00 -18.35
C ILE A 195 -6.57 -4.59 -19.70
N SER A 196 -7.60 -5.43 -19.74
CA SER A 196 -8.14 -5.92 -21.00
C SER A 196 -8.74 -4.78 -21.83
N LEU A 197 -8.62 -4.87 -23.15
CA LEU A 197 -9.26 -3.97 -24.11
C LEU A 197 -10.14 -4.82 -25.05
N PRO A 198 -11.49 -4.75 -24.95
CA PRO A 198 -12.27 -3.88 -24.08
C PRO A 198 -12.11 -4.21 -22.58
N PRO A 199 -12.25 -3.21 -21.69
CA PRO A 199 -12.27 -3.43 -20.25
C PRO A 199 -13.40 -4.36 -19.81
N THR A 200 -13.19 -5.07 -18.71
CA THR A 200 -14.19 -6.02 -18.19
C THR A 200 -15.39 -5.28 -17.58
N THR A 201 -16.51 -5.99 -17.39
CA THR A 201 -17.67 -5.44 -16.66
C THR A 201 -17.31 -5.00 -15.25
N LEU A 202 -16.40 -5.73 -14.58
CA LEU A 202 -15.87 -5.35 -13.27
C LEU A 202 -15.06 -4.05 -13.33
N ASP A 203 -14.26 -3.85 -14.36
CA ASP A 203 -13.52 -2.59 -14.57
C ASP A 203 -14.46 -1.41 -14.74
N TRP A 204 -15.52 -1.63 -15.51
CA TRP A 204 -16.55 -0.64 -15.75
C TRP A 204 -17.27 -0.27 -14.46
N ILE A 205 -17.71 -1.25 -13.67
CA ILE A 205 -18.35 -0.98 -12.37
C ILE A 205 -17.38 -0.24 -11.45
N ALA A 206 -16.15 -0.71 -11.34
CA ALA A 206 -15.16 -0.14 -10.44
C ALA A 206 -14.73 1.28 -10.84
N ALA A 207 -14.80 1.63 -12.13
CA ALA A 207 -14.55 3.00 -12.62
C ALA A 207 -15.62 4.00 -12.17
N ARG A 208 -16.80 3.53 -11.73
CA ARG A 208 -17.92 4.36 -11.25
C ARG A 208 -17.98 4.47 -9.73
N ILE A 209 -17.16 3.71 -9.03
CA ILE A 209 -17.03 3.79 -7.57
C ILE A 209 -15.98 4.86 -7.26
N PRO A 210 -16.30 5.86 -6.43
CA PRO A 210 -15.31 6.82 -5.96
C PRO A 210 -14.11 6.10 -5.35
N ILE A 211 -12.91 6.56 -5.66
CA ILE A 211 -11.67 5.87 -5.27
C ILE A 211 -11.56 5.70 -3.74
N TRP A 212 -12.10 6.61 -2.94
CA TRP A 212 -12.08 6.48 -1.47
C TRP A 212 -12.98 5.34 -0.92
N LEU A 213 -13.89 4.79 -1.75
CA LEU A 213 -14.78 3.67 -1.43
C LEU A 213 -14.29 2.33 -2.01
N ARG A 214 -13.19 2.35 -2.77
CA ARG A 214 -12.61 1.18 -3.42
C ARG A 214 -11.49 0.60 -2.58
#